data_AF-A0A5P9HQ64-F1
#
_entry.id   AF-A0A5P9HQ64-F1
#
_cell.length_a   1.000
_cell.length_b   1.000
_cell.length_c   1.000
_cell.angle_alpha   90.00
_cell.angle_beta   90.00
_cell.angle_gamma   90.00
#
_symmetry.space_group_name_H-M   'P 1'
#
loop_
_entity.id
_entity.type
_entity.pdbx_description
1 polymer ?
#
loop_
_entity_poly.entity_id
_entity_poly.type
_entity_poly.pdbx_seq_one_letter_code
_entity_poly.pdbx_strand_id
1 'polypeptide(L)'
;MGKFKMFSIVISSLVLLVIVGFGIFNWFSKGFIDLNAMFAGAIAVGWLFNALTWGDINGDETKDELDKHIQTQSAKIGYFILMTLAFLILVITEGVGNLNDIQNVPLAVVVFLSLAVLPVTEFFYARKFR
;
A
#
# COMPACT_ATOMS: atom_id res chain seq x y z
N MET A 1 15.23 -18.10 14.54
CA MET A 1 14.63 -17.69 13.25
C MET A 1 14.73 -18.87 12.29
N GLY A 2 13.62 -19.37 11.74
CA GLY A 2 13.66 -20.51 10.82
C GLY A 2 14.51 -20.17 9.59
N LYS A 3 15.29 -21.14 9.08
CA LYS A 3 16.17 -20.94 7.91
C LYS A 3 15.40 -20.40 6.69
N PHE A 4 14.14 -20.82 6.52
CA PHE A 4 13.25 -20.35 5.46
C PHE A 4 12.85 -18.87 5.60
N LYS A 5 12.47 -18.43 6.81
CA LYS A 5 12.15 -17.02 7.10
C LYS A 5 13.34 -16.10 6.83
N MET A 6 14.54 -16.51 7.27
CA MET A 6 15.77 -15.74 7.02
C MET A 6 16.07 -15.65 5.51
N PHE A 7 15.92 -16.76 4.78
CA PHE A 7 16.09 -16.79 3.33
C PHE A 7 15.11 -15.85 2.60
N SER A 8 13.82 -15.88 2.97
CA SER A 8 12.79 -15.01 2.38
C SER A 8 13.04 -13.52 2.63
N ILE A 9 13.52 -13.16 3.82
CA ILE A 9 13.88 -11.76 4.14
C ILE A 9 15.11 -11.32 3.36
N VAL A 10 16.15 -12.16 3.25
CA VAL A 10 17.35 -11.83 2.49
C VAL A 10 17.02 -11.63 1.01
N ILE A 11 16.22 -12.52 0.42
CA ILE A 11 15.91 -12.45 -1.01
C ILE A 11 15.03 -11.25 -1.34
N SER A 12 14.01 -10.97 -0.52
CA SER A 12 13.14 -9.79 -0.70
C SER A 12 13.90 -8.49 -0.48
N SER A 13 14.84 -8.45 0.46
CA SER A 13 15.73 -7.29 0.67
C SER A 13 16.65 -7.05 -0.53
N LEU A 14 17.25 -8.11 -1.08
CA LEU A 14 18.10 -8.00 -2.27
C LEU A 14 17.32 -7.51 -3.50
N VAL A 15 16.12 -8.06 -3.72
CA VAL A 15 15.23 -7.62 -4.80
C VAL A 15 14.89 -6.14 -4.65
N LEU A 16 14.53 -5.69 -3.44
CA LEU A 16 14.24 -4.28 -3.18
C LEU A 16 15.45 -3.38 -3.44
N LEU A 17 16.65 -3.77 -2.98
CA LEU A 17 17.88 -3.01 -3.20
C LEU A 17 18.22 -2.88 -4.70
N VAL A 18 18.02 -3.93 -5.49
CA VAL A 18 18.25 -3.89 -6.94
C VAL A 18 17.25 -2.94 -7.62
N ILE A 19 15.96 -3.03 -7.28
CA ILE A 19 14.92 -2.18 -7.89
C ILE A 19 15.14 -0.71 -7.53
N VAL A 20 15.40 -0.42 -6.24
CA VAL A 20 15.67 0.94 -5.78
C VAL A 20 16.96 1.48 -6.39
N GLY A 21 18.03 0.68 -6.40
CA GLY A 21 19.31 1.06 -7.03
C GLY A 21 19.16 1.35 -8.52
N PHE A 22 18.41 0.52 -9.26
CA PHE A 22 18.10 0.74 -10.66
C PHE A 22 17.24 1.99 -10.88
N GLY A 23 16.23 2.22 -10.04
CA GLY A 23 15.39 3.41 -10.09
C GLY A 23 16.19 4.69 -9.86
N ILE A 24 17.06 4.71 -8.84
CA ILE A 24 17.95 5.84 -8.55
C ILE A 24 18.93 6.04 -9.72
N PHE A 25 19.55 4.98 -10.23
CA PHE A 25 20.47 5.06 -11.36
C PHE A 25 19.79 5.64 -12.62
N ASN A 26 18.58 5.19 -12.93
CA ASN A 26 17.79 5.75 -14.04
C ASN A 26 17.45 7.22 -13.81
N TRP A 27 17.10 7.60 -12.58
CA TRP A 27 16.79 8.99 -12.27
C TRP A 27 18.00 9.90 -12.49
N PHE A 28 19.18 9.53 -11.99
CA PHE A 28 20.40 10.31 -12.20
C PHE A 28 20.87 10.30 -13.66
N SER A 29 20.71 9.19 -14.38
CA SER A 29 21.23 9.05 -15.75
C SER A 29 20.31 9.63 -16.82
N LYS A 30 18.99 9.53 -16.63
CA LYS A 30 17.97 9.89 -17.63
C LYS A 30 17.16 11.13 -17.25
N GLY A 31 17.29 11.61 -16.01
CA GLY A 31 16.64 12.83 -15.54
C GLY A 31 15.13 12.72 -15.27
N PHE A 32 14.54 11.53 -15.41
CA PHE A 32 13.13 11.27 -15.08
C PHE A 32 12.99 10.09 -14.13
N ILE A 33 11.91 10.09 -13.35
CA ILE A 33 11.57 9.00 -12.45
C ILE A 33 10.85 7.91 -13.25
N ASP A 34 11.38 6.69 -13.21
CA ASP A 34 10.79 5.53 -13.87
C ASP A 34 9.62 4.96 -13.04
N LEU A 35 8.40 5.20 -13.50
CA LEU A 35 7.16 4.72 -12.86
C LEU A 35 7.14 3.19 -12.74
N ASN A 36 7.74 2.45 -13.68
CA ASN A 36 7.81 0.99 -13.60
C ASN A 36 8.67 0.56 -12.42
N ALA A 37 9.80 1.25 -12.20
CA ALA A 37 10.67 1.00 -11.06
C ALA A 37 9.98 1.37 -9.73
N MET A 38 9.21 2.47 -9.69
CA MET A 38 8.41 2.83 -8.50
C MET A 38 7.36 1.77 -8.18
N PHE A 39 6.62 1.30 -9.20
CA PHE A 39 5.59 0.28 -9.03
C PHE A 39 6.19 -1.05 -8.56
N ALA A 40 7.27 -1.51 -9.22
CA ALA A 40 7.99 -2.70 -8.80
C ALA A 40 8.56 -2.56 -7.37
N GLY A 41 9.04 -1.36 -7.01
CA GLY A 41 9.53 -1.04 -5.67
C GLY A 41 8.44 -1.18 -4.61
N ALA A 42 7.23 -0.68 -4.88
CA ALA A 42 6.10 -0.83 -3.97
C ALA A 42 5.73 -2.30 -3.72
N ILE A 43 5.75 -3.13 -4.77
CA ILE A 43 5.53 -4.59 -4.64
C ILE A 43 6.64 -5.22 -3.80
N ALA A 44 7.91 -4.89 -4.07
CA ALA A 44 9.06 -5.43 -3.34
C ALA A 44 9.03 -5.04 -1.85
N VAL A 45 8.61 -3.82 -1.50
CA VAL A 45 8.36 -3.41 -0.12
C VAL A 45 7.27 -4.28 0.50
N GLY A 46 6.14 -4.48 -0.21
CA GLY A 46 5.06 -5.35 0.25
C GLY A 46 5.55 -6.77 0.56
N TRP A 47 6.37 -7.36 -0.30
CA TRP A 47 6.96 -8.68 -0.09
C TRP A 47 7.94 -8.72 1.09
N LEU A 48 8.80 -7.71 1.23
CA LEU A 48 9.75 -7.64 2.34
C LEU A 48 9.02 -7.57 3.69
N PHE A 49 8.03 -6.69 3.82
CA PHE A 49 7.26 -6.56 5.06
C PHE A 49 6.41 -7.81 5.34
N ASN A 50 5.87 -8.46 4.30
CA ASN A 50 5.20 -9.74 4.46
C ASN A 50 6.17 -10.83 4.99
N ALA A 51 7.38 -10.93 4.43
CA ALA A 51 8.41 -11.86 4.89
C ALA A 51 8.90 -11.55 6.32
N LEU A 52 8.97 -10.27 6.70
CA LEU A 52 9.31 -9.85 8.06
C LEU A 52 8.23 -10.27 9.07
N THR A 53 6.96 -9.99 8.77
CA THR A 53 5.83 -10.32 9.65
C THR A 53 5.63 -11.83 9.73
N TRP A 54 5.38 -12.49 8.61
CA TRP A 54 4.91 -13.88 8.58
C TRP A 54 6.04 -14.87 8.32
N GLY A 55 6.98 -14.56 7.44
CA GLY A 55 8.16 -15.41 7.18
C GLY A 55 7.90 -16.72 6.45
N ASP A 56 6.63 -17.06 6.22
CA ASP A 56 6.16 -18.06 5.28
C ASP A 56 5.30 -17.35 4.22
N ILE A 57 5.54 -17.67 2.95
CA ILE A 57 4.84 -17.09 1.81
C ILE A 57 3.37 -17.55 1.80
N ASN A 58 3.09 -18.71 2.41
CA ASN A 58 1.75 -19.29 2.45
C ASN A 58 0.97 -18.93 3.72
N GLY A 59 1.62 -18.38 4.75
CA GLY A 59 1.04 -18.22 6.09
C GLY A 59 0.74 -19.59 6.72
N ASP A 60 0.82 -19.69 8.04
CA ASP A 60 0.39 -20.91 8.73
C ASP A 60 -1.10 -21.16 8.41
N GLU A 61 -1.47 -22.36 7.94
CA GLU A 61 -2.86 -22.67 7.57
C GLU A 61 -3.82 -22.54 8.77
N THR A 62 -3.29 -22.61 9.98
CA THR A 62 -3.96 -22.26 11.23
C THR A 62 -3.70 -20.80 11.59
N LYS A 63 -4.28 -19.86 10.84
CA LYS A 63 -4.31 -18.45 11.25
C LYS A 63 -5.08 -18.31 12.56
N ASP A 64 -4.33 -18.04 13.63
CA ASP A 64 -4.85 -17.78 14.96
C ASP A 64 -5.80 -16.56 14.97
N GLU A 65 -6.65 -16.46 15.97
CA GLU A 65 -7.52 -15.30 16.18
C GLU A 65 -6.71 -13.99 16.23
N LEU A 66 -5.50 -14.06 16.80
CA LEU A 66 -4.56 -12.95 16.86
C LEU A 66 -4.13 -12.47 15.46
N ASP A 67 -3.84 -13.39 14.54
CA ASP A 67 -3.39 -13.04 13.19
C ASP A 67 -4.52 -12.37 12.38
N LYS A 68 -5.74 -12.88 12.52
CA LYS A 68 -6.93 -12.27 11.92
C LYS A 68 -7.19 -10.88 12.49
N HIS A 69 -6.99 -10.70 13.79
CA HIS A 69 -7.11 -9.40 14.43
C HIS A 69 -6.09 -8.41 13.88
N ILE A 70 -4.81 -8.80 13.80
CA ILE A 70 -3.73 -7.97 13.22
C ILE A 70 -4.06 -7.58 11.78
N GLN A 71 -4.47 -8.54 10.94
CA GLN A 71 -4.80 -8.28 9.55
C GLN A 71 -5.98 -7.29 9.41
N THR A 72 -7.00 -7.43 10.24
CA THR A 72 -8.19 -6.55 10.21
C THR A 72 -7.84 -5.13 10.67
N GLN A 73 -7.11 -5.01 11.78
CA GLN A 73 -6.71 -3.70 12.31
C GLN A 73 -5.74 -2.97 11.37
N SER A 74 -4.73 -3.68 10.85
CA SER A 74 -3.78 -3.11 9.90
C SER A 74 -4.44 -2.70 8.58
N ALA A 75 -5.41 -3.46 8.06
CA ALA A 75 -6.18 -3.06 6.89
C ALA A 75 -6.97 -1.77 7.14
N LYS A 76 -7.61 -1.64 8.30
CA LYS A 76 -8.34 -0.42 8.69
C LYS A 76 -7.41 0.79 8.82
N ILE A 77 -6.25 0.62 9.48
CA ILE A 77 -5.25 1.68 9.62
C ILE A 77 -4.70 2.07 8.24
N GLY A 78 -4.35 1.08 7.41
CA GLY A 78 -3.83 1.29 6.07
C GLY A 78 -4.81 2.06 5.17
N TYR A 79 -6.10 1.76 5.27
CA TYR A 79 -7.15 2.51 4.59
C TYR A 79 -7.13 4.00 4.94
N PHE A 80 -7.12 4.33 6.24
CA PHE A 80 -7.10 5.73 6.68
C PHE A 80 -5.80 6.46 6.32
N ILE A 81 -4.66 5.76 6.34
CA ILE A 81 -3.38 6.31 5.87
C ILE A 81 -3.47 6.65 4.37
N LEU A 82 -3.93 5.71 3.54
CA LEU A 82 -4.07 5.94 2.09
C LEU A 82 -5.05 7.08 1.78
N MET A 83 -6.19 7.11 2.48
CA MET A 83 -7.18 8.18 2.37
C MET A 83 -6.57 9.55 2.71
N THR A 84 -5.82 9.63 3.81
CA THR A 84 -5.15 10.87 4.24
C THR A 84 -4.08 11.30 3.26
N LEU A 85 -3.26 10.37 2.76
CA LEU A 85 -2.24 10.67 1.76
C LEU A 85 -2.85 11.16 0.44
N ALA A 86 -3.90 10.50 -0.05
CA ALA A 86 -4.59 10.92 -1.26
C ALA A 86 -5.19 12.34 -1.11
N PHE A 87 -5.80 12.62 0.04
CA PHE A 87 -6.31 13.95 0.36
C PHE A 87 -5.18 14.99 0.41
N LEU A 88 -4.07 14.71 1.09
CA LEU A 88 -2.92 15.62 1.17
C LEU A 88 -2.32 15.89 -0.22
N ILE A 89 -2.17 14.88 -1.06
CA ILE A 89 -1.68 15.06 -2.44
C ILE A 89 -2.61 16.02 -3.18
N LEU A 90 -3.92 15.80 -3.14
CA LEU A 90 -4.90 16.68 -3.79
C LEU A 90 -4.79 18.12 -3.30
N VAL A 91 -4.69 18.32 -1.99
CA VAL A 91 -4.57 19.64 -1.37
C VAL A 91 -3.29 20.37 -1.83
N ILE A 92 -2.16 19.65 -1.87
CA ILE A 92 -0.85 20.18 -2.25
C ILE A 92 -0.79 20.48 -3.75
N THR A 93 -1.36 19.61 -4.59
CA THR A 93 -1.27 19.77 -6.05
C THR A 93 -2.24 20.81 -6.59
N GLU A 94 -3.46 20.89 -6.04
CA GLU A 94 -4.51 21.75 -6.60
C GLU A 94 -4.60 23.13 -5.95
N GLY A 95 -4.08 23.30 -4.72
CA GLY A 95 -4.14 24.59 -4.02
C GLY A 95 -5.58 24.95 -3.63
N VAL A 96 -6.00 24.57 -2.44
CA VAL A 96 -7.41 24.55 -2.02
C VAL A 96 -7.97 25.97 -1.78
N GLY A 97 -8.40 26.64 -2.84
CA GLY A 97 -9.21 27.87 -2.79
C GLY A 97 -10.67 27.63 -3.16
N ASN A 98 -10.94 26.69 -4.07
CA ASN A 98 -12.27 26.37 -4.58
C ASN A 98 -12.28 24.94 -5.15
N LEU A 99 -13.23 24.11 -4.71
CA LEU A 99 -13.35 22.72 -5.16
C LEU A 99 -13.73 22.59 -6.65
N ASN A 100 -14.37 23.61 -7.23
CA ASN A 100 -14.72 23.60 -8.65
C ASN A 100 -13.53 23.85 -9.58
N ASP A 101 -12.41 24.35 -9.05
CA ASP A 101 -11.24 24.69 -9.84
C ASP A 101 -10.24 23.53 -9.94
N ILE A 102 -10.54 22.40 -9.29
CA ILE A 102 -9.72 21.19 -9.31
C ILE A 102 -9.58 20.67 -10.75
N GLN A 103 -8.34 20.63 -11.23
CA GLN A 103 -7.99 20.10 -12.54
C GLN A 103 -7.80 18.58 -12.50
N ASN A 104 -7.24 18.06 -11.40
CA ASN A 104 -7.04 16.62 -11.24
C ASN A 104 -8.31 15.89 -10.77
N VAL A 105 -9.32 15.88 -11.64
CA VAL A 105 -10.61 15.23 -11.42
C VAL A 105 -10.47 13.75 -11.01
N PRO A 106 -9.60 12.93 -11.63
CA PRO A 106 -9.42 11.54 -11.21
C PRO A 106 -9.00 11.39 -9.74
N LEU A 107 -8.07 12.21 -9.26
CA LEU A 107 -7.62 12.17 -7.86
C LEU A 107 -8.75 12.62 -6.91
N ALA A 108 -9.50 13.66 -7.29
CA ALA A 108 -10.66 14.12 -6.51
C ALA A 108 -11.72 13.04 -6.35
N VAL A 109 -12.04 12.32 -7.44
CA VAL A 109 -12.98 11.20 -7.40
C VAL A 109 -12.48 10.10 -6.46
N VAL A 110 -11.19 9.76 -6.48
CA VAL A 110 -10.62 8.76 -5.55
C VAL A 110 -10.77 9.20 -4.09
N VAL A 111 -10.47 10.46 -3.78
CA VAL A 111 -10.62 11.01 -2.43
C VAL A 111 -12.08 10.96 -1.98
N PHE A 112 -13.03 11.42 -2.79
CA PHE A 112 -14.45 11.41 -2.43
C PHE A 112 -15.01 9.99 -2.29
N LEU A 113 -14.65 9.07 -3.20
CA LEU A 113 -15.04 7.67 -3.09
C LEU A 113 -14.46 7.04 -1.82
N SER A 114 -13.23 7.36 -1.45
CA SER A 114 -12.61 6.85 -0.22
C SER A 114 -13.32 7.29 1.07
N LEU A 115 -14.26 8.23 1.03
CA LEU A 115 -15.13 8.51 2.19
C LEU A 115 -16.33 7.56 2.24
N ALA A 116 -16.79 7.08 1.09
CA ALA A 116 -17.96 6.22 0.95
C ALA A 116 -17.63 4.71 0.94
N VAL A 117 -16.43 4.31 0.51
CA VAL A 117 -16.08 2.88 0.37
C VAL A 117 -16.25 2.11 1.68
N LEU A 118 -15.71 2.60 2.81
CA LEU A 118 -15.85 1.92 4.09
C LEU A 118 -17.32 1.73 4.54
N PRO A 119 -18.17 2.78 4.65
CA PRO A 119 -19.56 2.58 5.09
C PRO A 119 -20.38 1.74 4.11
N VAL A 120 -20.13 1.85 2.80
CA VAL A 120 -20.80 1.03 1.79
C VAL A 120 -20.40 -0.44 1.95
N THR A 121 -19.10 -0.74 2.09
CA THR A 121 -18.63 -2.12 2.28
C THR A 121 -19.13 -2.71 3.59
N GLU A 122 -19.14 -1.93 4.68
CA GLU A 122 -19.72 -2.36 5.97
C GLU A 122 -21.22 -2.64 5.85
N PHE A 123 -21.97 -1.80 5.14
CA PHE A 123 -23.41 -2.00 4.92
C PHE A 123 -23.71 -3.31 4.19
N PHE A 124 -22.97 -3.62 3.12
CA PHE A 124 -23.15 -4.88 2.39
C PHE A 124 -22.67 -6.09 3.19
N TYR A 125 -21.54 -5.98 3.89
CA TYR A 125 -20.97 -7.08 4.66
C TYR A 125 -21.83 -7.44 5.88
N ALA A 126 -22.41 -6.45 6.55
CA ALA A 126 -23.28 -6.66 7.71
C ALA A 126 -24.52 -7.50 7.39
N ARG A 127 -25.03 -7.47 6.14
CA ARG A 127 -26.16 -8.30 5.68
C ARG A 127 -25.85 -9.80 5.65
N LYS A 128 -24.59 -10.21 5.75
CA LYS A 128 -24.21 -11.63 5.83
C LYS A 128 -24.37 -12.20 7.24
N PHE A 129 -24.44 -11.34 8.27
CA PHE A 129 -24.52 -11.72 9.68
C PHE A 129 -25.89 -11.43 10.31
N ARG A 130 -26.83 -10.91 9.50
CA ARG A 130 -28.23 -10.65 9.85
C ARG A 130 -29.12 -11.48 8.94
#